data_AF-A0A4V4KXZ0-F1
#
_entry.id   AF-A0A4V4KXZ0-F1
#
_cell.length_a   1.000
_cell.length_b   1.000
_cell.length_c   1.000
_cell.angle_alpha   90.00
_cell.angle_beta   90.00
_cell.angle_gamma   90.00
#
_symmetry.space_group_name_H-M   'P 1'
#
loop_
_entity.id
_entity.type
_entity.pdbx_description
1 polymer ?
#
loop_
_entity_poly.entity_id
_entity_poly.type
_entity_poly.pdbx_seq_one_letter_code
_entity_poly.pdbx_strand_id
1 'polypeptide(L)'
;MAGAGAVAGTTVDTSLYPLDTLKTRLQSSSGFLAAGGFRGVYAGVGSAIVGSAPGAALFFVTYDGLKRSLSSPTHTTTQSAFVHMTAASLGEVAACAVRVPTEVVKQRAQAKQFPSSREAFTSILDLRKSRGWGVMARELYRGWGITVMREVPFTVIQFPMWEGMKRWAAKRDGRETATGFQSAVFGSVSGAIAAALTTPLDVLKTRMMLAKEKVSASYLLGKIYREEGMRAFFKGVEPRVTWISIGGAVFLGSYQWASNALGGVN
;
A
#
# COMPACT_ATOMS: atom_id res chain seq x y z
N MET A 1 -9.53 19.81 -0.63
CA MET A 1 -8.69 18.78 0.02
C MET A 1 -8.47 17.53 -0.83
N ALA A 2 -9.50 16.93 -1.46
CA ALA A 2 -9.33 15.74 -2.31
C ALA A 2 -8.35 15.94 -3.50
N GLY A 3 -8.42 17.10 -4.18
CA GLY A 3 -7.49 17.42 -5.29
C GLY A 3 -6.03 17.55 -4.86
N ALA A 4 -5.75 18.13 -3.70
CA ALA A 4 -4.39 18.24 -3.15
C ALA A 4 -3.83 16.87 -2.73
N GLY A 5 -4.69 15.97 -2.20
CA GLY A 5 -4.31 14.59 -1.88
C GLY A 5 -3.99 13.76 -3.12
N ALA A 6 -4.76 13.92 -4.21
CA ALA A 6 -4.49 13.27 -5.49
C ALA A 6 -3.15 13.75 -6.09
N VAL A 7 -2.89 15.06 -6.11
CA VAL A 7 -1.63 15.62 -6.61
C VAL A 7 -0.44 15.14 -5.77
N ALA A 8 -0.57 15.15 -4.44
CA ALA A 8 0.49 14.67 -3.54
C ALA A 8 0.75 13.16 -3.69
N GLY A 9 -0.29 12.33 -3.80
CA GLY A 9 -0.15 10.89 -4.05
C GLY A 9 0.49 10.59 -5.41
N THR A 10 0.08 11.30 -6.46
CA THR A 10 0.68 11.15 -7.80
C THR A 10 2.13 11.61 -7.82
N THR A 11 2.47 12.65 -7.05
CA THR A 11 3.85 13.15 -6.91
C THR A 11 4.71 12.13 -6.20
N VAL A 12 4.24 11.53 -5.11
CA VAL A 12 4.93 10.45 -4.38
C VAL A 12 5.13 9.24 -5.27
N ASP A 13 4.08 8.77 -5.93
CA ASP A 13 4.16 7.62 -6.83
C ASP A 13 5.14 7.87 -7.97
N THR A 14 5.19 9.09 -8.51
CA THR A 14 6.12 9.47 -9.59
C THR A 14 7.55 9.62 -9.10
N SER A 15 7.77 10.19 -7.91
CA SER A 15 9.11 10.44 -7.36
C SER A 15 9.75 9.19 -6.74
N LEU A 16 8.95 8.30 -6.15
CA LEU A 16 9.42 7.01 -5.62
C LEU A 16 9.41 5.88 -6.65
N TYR A 17 8.76 6.07 -7.81
CA TYR A 17 8.72 5.08 -8.89
C TYR A 17 10.08 4.47 -9.25
N PRO A 18 11.15 5.27 -9.42
CA PRO A 18 12.45 4.74 -9.82
C PRO A 18 13.03 3.79 -8.78
N LEU A 19 12.82 4.08 -7.50
CA LEU A 19 13.33 3.26 -6.40
C LEU A 19 12.56 1.94 -6.29
N ASP A 20 11.24 1.94 -6.53
CA ASP A 20 10.44 0.71 -6.64
C ASP A 20 10.92 -0.18 -7.80
N THR A 21 11.21 0.43 -8.96
CA THR A 21 11.72 -0.29 -10.12
C THR A 21 13.11 -0.87 -9.85
N LEU A 22 14.00 -0.12 -9.18
CA LEU A 22 15.32 -0.62 -8.81
C LEU A 22 15.23 -1.77 -7.80
N LYS A 23 14.39 -1.65 -6.77
CA LYS A 23 14.14 -2.72 -5.79
C LYS A 23 13.61 -3.98 -6.47
N THR A 24 12.63 -3.85 -7.36
CA THR A 24 12.04 -4.99 -8.09
C THR A 24 13.06 -5.69 -8.98
N ARG A 25 13.94 -4.92 -9.65
CA ARG A 25 15.02 -5.48 -10.48
C ARG A 25 16.10 -6.19 -9.67
N LEU A 26 16.45 -5.65 -8.50
CA LEU A 26 17.37 -6.28 -7.55
C LEU A 26 16.79 -7.60 -7.01
N GLN A 27 15.47 -7.68 -6.86
CA GLN A 27 14.77 -8.88 -6.39
C GLN A 27 14.42 -9.88 -7.53
N SER A 28 14.76 -9.56 -8.78
CA SER A 28 14.51 -10.44 -9.92
C SER A 28 15.41 -11.68 -9.88
N SER A 29 14.85 -12.86 -10.13
CA SER A 29 15.59 -14.12 -10.23
C SER A 29 16.55 -14.18 -11.42
N SER A 30 16.36 -13.33 -12.43
CA SER A 30 17.25 -13.21 -13.59
C SER A 30 18.50 -12.35 -13.34
N GLY A 31 18.60 -11.68 -12.18
CA GLY A 31 19.70 -10.79 -11.84
C GLY A 31 19.53 -9.34 -12.31
N PHE A 32 20.11 -8.39 -11.58
CA PHE A 32 19.87 -6.94 -11.73
C PHE A 32 20.14 -6.40 -13.14
N LEU A 33 21.28 -6.76 -13.73
CA LEU A 33 21.68 -6.29 -15.07
C LEU A 33 20.76 -6.86 -16.16
N ALA A 34 20.41 -8.15 -16.08
CA ALA A 34 19.47 -8.78 -17.00
C ALA A 34 18.06 -8.17 -16.87
N ALA A 35 17.64 -7.82 -15.67
CA ALA A 35 16.39 -7.13 -15.38
C ALA A 35 16.38 -5.65 -15.81
N GLY A 36 17.47 -5.11 -16.37
CA GLY A 36 17.54 -3.77 -16.97
C GLY A 36 18.40 -2.76 -16.22
N GLY A 37 19.02 -3.16 -15.11
CA GLY A 37 19.93 -2.33 -14.33
C GLY A 37 19.31 -0.97 -13.99
N PHE A 38 20.05 0.10 -14.30
CA PHE A 38 19.61 1.48 -14.09
C PHE A 38 18.85 2.10 -15.28
N ARG A 39 18.72 1.40 -16.42
CA ARG A 39 18.10 1.97 -17.63
C ARG A 39 16.56 1.88 -17.60
N GLY A 40 15.87 2.93 -18.01
CA GLY A 40 14.40 2.92 -18.12
C GLY A 40 13.67 2.70 -16.79
N VAL A 41 14.14 3.34 -15.72
CA VAL A 41 13.55 3.23 -14.37
C VAL A 41 12.13 3.81 -14.25
N TYR A 42 11.70 4.65 -15.20
CA TYR A 42 10.32 5.14 -15.30
C TYR A 42 9.41 4.27 -16.18
N ALA A 43 9.91 3.15 -16.71
CA ALA A 43 9.11 2.27 -17.55
C ALA A 43 7.93 1.68 -16.75
N GLY A 44 6.70 2.04 -17.16
CA GLY A 44 5.47 1.64 -16.50
C GLY A 44 4.90 2.67 -15.50
N VAL A 45 5.47 3.87 -15.37
CA VAL A 45 4.92 4.90 -14.46
C VAL A 45 3.48 5.26 -14.82
N GLY A 46 3.16 5.28 -16.12
CA GLY A 46 1.80 5.53 -16.60
C GLY A 46 0.77 4.50 -16.14
N SER A 47 1.15 3.22 -15.99
CA SER A 47 0.21 2.20 -15.47
C SER A 47 -0.01 2.34 -13.96
N ALA A 48 1.01 2.76 -13.21
CA ALA A 48 0.84 3.06 -11.78
C ALA A 48 -0.05 4.29 -11.55
N ILE A 49 0.14 5.37 -12.30
CA ILE A 49 -0.69 6.57 -12.21
C ILE A 49 -2.16 6.25 -12.53
N VAL A 50 -2.41 5.44 -13.57
CA VAL A 50 -3.76 5.01 -13.95
C VAL A 50 -4.42 4.11 -12.89
N GLY A 51 -3.64 3.38 -12.09
CA GLY A 51 -4.19 2.53 -11.01
C GLY A 51 -4.35 3.23 -9.67
N SER A 52 -3.52 4.22 -9.34
CA SER A 52 -3.54 4.90 -8.03
C SER A 52 -4.77 5.79 -7.85
N ALA A 53 -5.19 6.52 -8.87
CA ALA A 53 -6.33 7.43 -8.76
C ALA A 53 -7.68 6.69 -8.54
N PRO A 54 -8.03 5.62 -9.29
CA PRO A 54 -9.25 4.87 -9.04
C PRO A 54 -9.17 4.05 -7.74
N GLY A 55 -8.00 3.56 -7.35
CA GLY A 55 -7.80 2.87 -6.07
C GLY A 55 -8.06 3.79 -4.87
N ALA A 56 -7.50 5.00 -4.89
CA ALA A 56 -7.74 6.01 -3.86
C ALA A 56 -9.22 6.46 -3.83
N ALA A 57 -9.84 6.65 -5.01
CA ALA A 57 -11.26 6.99 -5.09
C ALA A 57 -12.13 5.90 -4.47
N LEU A 58 -11.88 4.62 -4.78
CA LEU A 58 -12.62 3.50 -4.21
C LEU A 58 -12.43 3.42 -2.70
N PHE A 59 -11.20 3.61 -2.21
CA PHE A 59 -10.90 3.68 -0.78
C PHE A 59 -11.78 4.72 -0.08
N PHE A 60 -11.76 5.97 -0.54
CA PHE A 60 -12.47 7.07 0.12
C PHE A 60 -13.99 6.94 -0.02
N VAL A 61 -14.51 6.50 -1.17
CA VAL A 61 -15.94 6.26 -1.36
C VAL A 61 -16.45 5.19 -0.41
N THR A 62 -15.74 4.06 -0.32
CA THR A 62 -16.12 2.97 0.59
C THR A 62 -15.95 3.38 2.05
N TYR A 63 -14.87 4.08 2.38
CA TYR A 63 -14.61 4.59 3.73
C TYR A 63 -15.70 5.57 4.19
N ASP A 64 -15.99 6.61 3.40
CA ASP A 64 -16.99 7.62 3.75
C ASP A 64 -18.41 7.06 3.75
N GLY A 65 -18.73 6.15 2.81
CA GLY A 65 -20.01 5.46 2.77
C GLY A 65 -20.26 4.60 4.01
N LEU A 66 -19.27 3.79 4.40
CA LEU A 66 -19.36 2.95 5.60
C LEU A 66 -19.36 3.77 6.87
N LYS A 67 -18.54 4.82 6.95
CA LYS A 67 -18.56 5.75 8.08
C LYS A 67 -19.94 6.37 8.24
N ARG A 68 -20.58 6.85 7.16
CA ARG A 68 -21.93 7.44 7.22
C ARG A 68 -23.00 6.43 7.65
N SER A 69 -22.88 5.18 7.21
CA SER A 69 -23.84 4.13 7.56
C SER A 69 -23.66 3.57 8.98
N LEU A 70 -22.44 3.60 9.52
CA LEU A 70 -22.09 2.98 10.79
C LEU A 70 -21.88 4.00 11.93
N SER A 71 -21.82 5.30 11.62
CA SER A 71 -21.70 6.35 12.65
C SER A 71 -23.07 6.68 13.23
N SER A 72 -23.24 6.48 14.54
CA SER A 72 -24.40 6.93 15.30
C SER A 72 -23.99 8.07 16.25
N PRO A 73 -24.86 9.09 16.48
CA PRO A 73 -24.61 10.16 17.46
C PRO A 73 -24.39 9.65 18.89
N THR A 74 -24.84 8.44 19.21
CA THR A 74 -24.75 7.80 20.53
C THR A 74 -23.50 6.94 20.74
N HIS A 75 -22.58 6.88 19.77
CA HIS A 75 -21.39 6.03 19.90
C HIS A 75 -20.37 6.56 20.92
N THR A 76 -19.96 5.68 21.83
CA THR A 76 -18.81 5.90 22.72
C THR A 76 -17.49 6.01 21.94
N THR A 77 -16.46 6.61 22.54
CA THR A 77 -15.15 6.85 21.90
C THR A 77 -14.52 5.58 21.31
N THR A 78 -14.68 4.43 21.97
CA THR A 78 -14.24 3.12 21.50
C THR A 78 -15.07 2.61 20.32
N GLN A 79 -16.39 2.77 20.34
CA GLN A 79 -17.27 2.39 19.23
C GLN A 79 -16.98 3.21 17.96
N SER A 80 -16.69 4.50 18.09
CA SER A 80 -16.24 5.33 16.96
C SER A 80 -14.93 4.79 16.37
N ALA A 81 -13.94 4.43 17.18
CA ALA A 81 -12.67 3.86 16.70
C ALA A 81 -12.89 2.55 15.92
N PHE A 82 -13.73 1.64 16.42
CA PHE A 82 -14.08 0.40 15.73
C PHE A 82 -14.77 0.65 14.38
N VAL A 83 -15.68 1.62 14.30
CA VAL A 83 -16.34 2.01 13.04
C VAL A 83 -15.33 2.53 12.02
N HIS A 84 -14.36 3.35 12.45
CA HIS A 84 -13.30 3.82 11.58
C HIS A 84 -12.38 2.69 11.10
N MET A 85 -12.06 1.74 11.98
CA MET A 85 -11.23 0.57 11.63
C MET A 85 -11.91 -0.33 10.60
N THR A 86 -13.20 -0.63 10.78
CA THR A 86 -13.94 -1.49 9.87
C THR A 86 -14.18 -0.80 8.52
N ALA A 87 -14.54 0.48 8.54
CA ALA A 87 -14.68 1.30 7.33
C ALA A 87 -13.36 1.40 6.56
N ALA A 88 -12.23 1.63 7.25
CA ALA A 88 -10.91 1.69 6.63
C ALA A 88 -10.45 0.35 6.08
N SER A 89 -10.69 -0.75 6.81
CA SER A 89 -10.33 -2.10 6.35
C SER A 89 -11.13 -2.52 5.12
N LEU A 90 -12.43 -2.23 5.08
CA LEU A 90 -13.26 -2.49 3.92
C LEU A 90 -12.94 -1.56 2.75
N GLY A 91 -12.60 -0.30 3.03
CA GLY A 91 -12.06 0.64 2.04
C GLY A 91 -10.75 0.15 1.44
N GLU A 92 -9.85 -0.41 2.24
CA GLU A 92 -8.59 -0.98 1.77
C GLU A 92 -8.81 -2.23 0.92
N VAL A 93 -9.74 -3.10 1.30
CA VAL A 93 -10.15 -4.26 0.47
C VAL A 93 -10.74 -3.80 -0.86
N ALA A 94 -11.56 -2.74 -0.85
CA ALA A 94 -12.08 -2.15 -2.07
C ALA A 94 -10.93 -1.58 -2.94
N ALA A 95 -10.01 -0.81 -2.35
CA ALA A 95 -8.85 -0.28 -3.04
C ALA A 95 -7.96 -1.38 -3.64
N CYS A 96 -7.80 -2.51 -2.94
CA CYS A 96 -7.10 -3.68 -3.44
C CYS A 96 -7.70 -4.16 -4.77
N ALA A 97 -9.03 -4.06 -4.97
CA ALA A 97 -9.73 -4.54 -6.18
C ALA A 97 -9.18 -3.90 -7.46
N VAL A 98 -8.79 -2.63 -7.38
CA VAL A 98 -8.16 -1.90 -8.48
C VAL A 98 -6.65 -2.10 -8.47
N ARG A 99 -6.04 -2.05 -7.28
CA ARG A 99 -4.59 -2.05 -7.12
C ARG A 99 -3.94 -3.37 -7.55
N VAL A 100 -4.55 -4.52 -7.22
CA VAL A 100 -3.97 -5.84 -7.51
C VAL A 100 -3.81 -6.08 -9.03
N PRO A 101 -4.84 -5.87 -9.87
CA PRO A 101 -4.68 -5.90 -11.33
C PRO A 101 -3.55 -5.02 -11.87
N THR A 102 -3.48 -3.76 -11.41
CA THR A 102 -2.45 -2.82 -11.85
C THR A 102 -1.06 -3.28 -11.42
N GLU A 103 -0.92 -3.80 -10.20
CA GLU A 103 0.34 -4.32 -9.69
C GLU A 103 0.81 -5.55 -10.47
N VAL A 104 -0.09 -6.47 -10.83
CA VAL A 104 0.25 -7.63 -11.68
C VAL A 104 0.76 -7.20 -13.05
N VAL A 105 0.09 -6.24 -13.71
CA VAL A 105 0.51 -5.71 -15.01
C VAL A 105 1.86 -5.00 -14.90
N LYS A 106 2.05 -4.16 -13.87
CA LYS A 106 3.30 -3.45 -13.58
C LYS A 106 4.44 -4.45 -13.37
N GLN A 107 4.26 -5.46 -12.52
CA GLN A 107 5.27 -6.47 -12.22
C GLN A 107 5.68 -7.27 -13.47
N ARG A 108 4.73 -7.69 -14.31
CA ARG A 108 5.05 -8.42 -15.56
C ARG A 108 5.84 -7.57 -16.56
N ALA A 109 5.50 -6.29 -16.68
CA ALA A 109 6.27 -5.36 -17.52
C ALA A 109 7.66 -5.09 -16.94
N GLN A 110 7.77 -4.88 -15.63
CA GLN A 110 9.05 -4.60 -14.96
C GLN A 110 9.99 -5.81 -14.93
N ALA A 111 9.45 -7.03 -14.91
CA ALA A 111 10.21 -8.28 -15.03
C ALA A 111 10.69 -8.56 -16.47
N LYS A 112 10.48 -7.62 -17.42
CA LYS A 112 10.78 -7.76 -18.87
C LYS A 112 10.13 -8.98 -19.53
N GLN A 113 9.06 -9.52 -18.95
CA GLN A 113 8.28 -10.57 -19.61
C GLN A 113 7.53 -10.01 -20.82
N PHE A 114 7.25 -8.70 -20.82
CA PHE A 114 6.63 -7.98 -21.91
C PHE A 114 7.36 -6.66 -22.18
N PRO A 115 7.40 -6.19 -23.44
CA PRO A 115 7.99 -4.90 -23.83
C PRO A 115 7.32 -3.68 -23.18
N SER A 116 6.01 -3.78 -22.90
CA SER A 116 5.22 -2.68 -22.36
C SER A 116 4.12 -3.16 -21.40
N SER A 117 3.67 -2.28 -20.51
CA SER A 117 2.51 -2.55 -19.64
C SER A 117 1.24 -2.82 -20.44
N ARG A 118 1.10 -2.20 -21.63
CA ARG A 118 -0.04 -2.43 -22.52
C ARG A 118 -0.04 -3.86 -23.04
N GLU A 119 1.09 -4.37 -23.51
CA GLU A 119 1.22 -5.75 -23.99
C GLU A 119 1.08 -6.78 -22.87
N ALA A 120 1.59 -6.47 -21.68
CA ALA A 120 1.34 -7.29 -20.49
C ALA A 120 -0.16 -7.37 -20.15
N PHE A 121 -0.90 -6.27 -20.31
CA PHE A 121 -2.33 -6.25 -20.06
C PHE A 121 -3.13 -6.95 -21.16
N THR A 122 -2.84 -6.69 -22.44
CA THR A 122 -3.54 -7.34 -23.56
C THR A 122 -3.31 -8.84 -23.57
N SER A 123 -2.10 -9.31 -23.27
CA SER A 123 -1.81 -10.75 -23.17
C SER A 123 -2.62 -11.43 -22.06
N ILE A 124 -2.86 -10.75 -20.93
CA ILE A 124 -3.76 -11.26 -19.88
C ILE A 124 -5.21 -11.25 -20.37
N LEU A 125 -5.65 -10.19 -21.06
CA LEU A 125 -7.01 -10.12 -21.61
C LEU A 125 -7.26 -11.17 -22.70
N ASP A 126 -6.26 -11.51 -23.51
CA ASP A 126 -6.38 -12.54 -24.55
C ASP A 126 -6.53 -13.96 -23.97
N LEU A 127 -6.20 -14.17 -22.68
CA LEU A 127 -6.57 -15.39 -21.96
C LEU A 127 -8.08 -15.59 -21.89
N ARG A 128 -8.88 -14.50 -21.93
CA ARG A 128 -10.34 -14.60 -22.02
C ARG A 128 -10.78 -15.37 -23.26
N LYS A 129 -10.14 -15.12 -24.41
CA LYS A 129 -10.50 -15.74 -25.69
C LYS A 129 -10.03 -17.19 -25.78
N SER A 130 -8.86 -17.49 -25.22
CA SER A 130 -8.22 -18.81 -25.35
C SER A 130 -8.58 -19.79 -24.24
N ARG A 131 -8.76 -19.32 -22.99
CA ARG A 131 -8.93 -20.15 -21.79
C ARG A 131 -10.14 -19.77 -20.93
N GLY A 132 -10.91 -18.79 -21.35
CA GLY A 132 -12.14 -18.35 -20.68
C GLY A 132 -11.93 -17.32 -19.57
N TRP A 133 -13.05 -16.77 -19.10
CA TRP A 133 -13.09 -15.66 -18.14
C TRP A 133 -12.49 -15.98 -16.77
N GLY A 134 -12.70 -17.19 -16.26
CA GLY A 134 -12.20 -17.60 -14.94
C GLY A 134 -10.67 -17.61 -14.86
N VAL A 135 -9.99 -18.04 -15.92
CA VAL A 135 -8.53 -18.08 -15.99
C VAL A 135 -7.96 -16.66 -16.08
N MET A 136 -8.56 -15.81 -16.91
CA MET A 136 -8.19 -14.39 -17.01
C MET A 136 -8.32 -13.68 -15.66
N ALA A 137 -9.45 -13.84 -14.96
CA ALA A 137 -9.67 -13.21 -13.66
C ALA A 137 -8.67 -13.70 -12.62
N ARG A 138 -8.41 -15.02 -12.58
CA ARG A 138 -7.42 -15.59 -11.65
C ARG A 138 -6.00 -15.05 -11.89
N GLU A 139 -5.61 -14.84 -13.15
CA GLU A 139 -4.30 -14.27 -13.48
C GLU A 139 -4.22 -12.77 -13.15
N LEU A 140 -5.30 -12.01 -13.35
CA LEU A 140 -5.37 -10.58 -13.05
C LEU A 140 -5.37 -10.31 -11.53
N TYR A 141 -6.03 -11.17 -10.76
CA TYR A 141 -6.08 -11.11 -9.29
C TYR A 141 -5.05 -12.03 -8.64
N ARG A 142 -3.99 -12.40 -9.37
CA ARG A 142 -2.92 -13.23 -8.83
C ARG A 142 -2.21 -12.46 -7.71
N GLY A 143 -2.25 -13.02 -6.50
CA GLY A 143 -1.71 -12.35 -5.31
C GLY A 143 -2.74 -11.60 -4.48
N TRP A 144 -4.03 -11.61 -4.84
CA TRP A 144 -5.11 -10.98 -4.06
C TRP A 144 -5.06 -11.30 -2.56
N GLY A 145 -5.13 -12.58 -2.20
CA GLY A 145 -5.20 -12.99 -0.79
C GLY A 145 -3.94 -12.60 -0.01
N ILE A 146 -2.81 -12.59 -0.69
CA ILE A 146 -1.52 -12.13 -0.18
C ILE A 146 -1.58 -10.62 0.08
N THR A 147 -2.03 -9.83 -0.89
CA THR A 147 -2.19 -8.38 -0.73
C THR A 147 -3.13 -8.06 0.43
N VAL A 148 -4.34 -8.62 0.45
CA VAL A 148 -5.31 -8.40 1.54
C VAL A 148 -4.73 -8.79 2.91
N MET A 149 -4.03 -9.93 3.01
CA MET A 149 -3.40 -10.38 4.26
C MET A 149 -2.31 -9.42 4.76
N ARG A 150 -1.61 -8.69 3.87
CA ARG A 150 -0.63 -7.68 4.28
C ARG A 150 -1.31 -6.39 4.73
N GLU A 151 -2.30 -5.96 3.96
CA GLU A 151 -2.88 -4.63 4.08
C GLU A 151 -3.87 -4.56 5.24
N VAL A 152 -4.65 -5.61 5.49
CA VAL A 152 -5.64 -5.62 6.58
C VAL A 152 -4.96 -5.45 7.96
N PRO A 153 -3.94 -6.24 8.35
CA PRO A 153 -3.25 -6.05 9.63
C PRO A 153 -2.55 -4.69 9.73
N PHE A 154 -1.99 -4.20 8.61
CA PHE A 154 -1.35 -2.89 8.55
C PHE A 154 -2.37 -1.78 8.83
N THR A 155 -3.51 -1.79 8.15
CA THR A 155 -4.62 -0.85 8.32
C THR A 155 -5.22 -0.92 9.73
N VAL A 156 -5.41 -2.12 10.28
CA VAL A 156 -5.94 -2.33 11.64
C VAL A 156 -5.05 -1.71 12.71
N ILE A 157 -3.73 -1.64 12.50
CA ILE A 157 -2.79 -1.02 13.45
C ILE A 157 -2.62 0.48 13.16
N GLN A 158 -2.48 0.85 11.90
CA GLN A 158 -2.19 2.22 11.49
C GLN A 158 -3.33 3.18 11.81
N PHE A 159 -4.58 2.81 11.49
CA PHE A 159 -5.72 3.74 11.60
C PHE A 159 -6.08 4.13 13.03
N PRO A 160 -6.19 3.20 14.01
CA PRO A 160 -6.45 3.57 15.40
C PRO A 160 -5.38 4.49 15.98
N MET A 161 -4.13 4.19 15.69
CA MET A 161 -2.99 4.99 16.14
C MET A 161 -3.03 6.37 15.49
N TRP A 162 -3.31 6.45 14.19
CA TRP A 162 -3.46 7.72 13.47
C TRP A 162 -4.61 8.58 14.03
N GLU A 163 -5.79 8.00 14.23
CA GLU A 163 -6.95 8.70 14.81
C GLU A 163 -6.67 9.15 16.26
N GLY A 164 -6.03 8.30 17.06
CA GLY A 164 -5.61 8.65 18.41
C GLY A 164 -4.67 9.85 18.45
N MET A 165 -3.65 9.86 17.60
CA MET A 165 -2.69 10.98 17.49
C MET A 165 -3.35 12.28 17.02
N LYS A 166 -4.23 12.21 16.01
CA LYS A 166 -5.01 13.39 15.56
C LYS A 166 -5.87 13.98 16.67
N ARG A 167 -6.57 13.13 17.43
CA ARG A 167 -7.43 13.57 18.55
C ARG A 167 -6.62 14.20 19.67
N TRP A 168 -5.47 13.61 20.01
CA TRP A 168 -4.56 14.17 21.00
C TRP A 168 -4.08 15.57 20.59
N ALA A 169 -3.67 15.75 19.33
CA ALA A 169 -3.22 17.04 18.83
C ALA A 169 -4.35 18.08 18.78
N ALA A 170 -5.55 17.68 18.31
CA ALA A 170 -6.72 18.55 18.28
C ALA A 170 -7.09 19.05 19.69
N LYS A 171 -7.07 18.15 20.69
CA LYS A 171 -7.34 18.49 22.09
C LYS A 171 -6.26 19.39 22.71
N ARG A 172 -4.99 19.19 22.35
CA ARG A 172 -3.86 20.02 22.81
C ARG A 172 -3.93 21.43 22.24
N ASP A 173 -4.32 21.57 20.98
CA ASP A 173 -4.37 22.85 20.28
C ASP A 173 -5.72 23.58 20.44
N GLY A 174 -6.69 22.99 21.16
CA GLY A 174 -8.03 23.55 21.36
C GLY A 174 -8.88 23.61 20.08
N ARG A 175 -8.60 22.75 19.09
CA ARG A 175 -9.27 22.72 17.78
C ARG A 175 -10.21 21.52 17.67
N GLU A 176 -11.26 21.64 16.85
CA GLU A 176 -12.16 20.50 16.56
C GLU A 176 -11.49 19.40 15.73
N THR A 177 -10.51 19.75 14.89
CA THR A 177 -9.80 18.80 14.02
C THR A 177 -8.30 19.10 13.94
N ALA A 178 -7.50 18.04 13.77
CA ALA A 178 -6.07 18.18 13.51
C ALA A 178 -5.83 18.81 12.14
N THR A 179 -4.79 19.64 12.01
CA THR A 179 -4.43 20.23 10.72
C THR A 179 -4.06 19.14 9.70
N GLY A 180 -4.20 19.45 8.40
CA GLY A 180 -3.81 18.52 7.33
C GLY A 180 -2.34 18.08 7.44
N PHE A 181 -1.46 19.02 7.81
CA PHE A 181 -0.05 18.74 8.07
C PHE A 181 0.17 17.79 9.26
N GLN A 182 -0.42 18.09 10.42
CA GLN A 182 -0.34 17.20 11.59
C GLN A 182 -0.90 15.80 11.28
N SER A 183 -2.02 15.74 10.57
CA SER A 183 -2.63 14.47 10.14
C SER A 183 -1.69 13.66 9.27
N ALA A 184 -0.99 14.27 8.32
CA ALA A 184 -0.05 13.56 7.46
C ALA A 184 1.24 13.14 8.20
N VAL A 185 1.75 13.95 9.14
CA VAL A 185 2.86 13.56 10.04
C VAL A 185 2.47 12.35 10.87
N PHE A 186 1.28 12.38 11.50
CA PHE A 186 0.79 11.24 12.27
C PHE A 186 0.54 10.03 11.40
N GLY A 187 0.12 10.20 10.14
CA GLY A 187 -0.04 9.09 9.20
C GLY A 187 1.28 8.40 8.85
N SER A 188 2.36 9.18 8.73
CA SER A 188 3.71 8.66 8.50
C SER A 188 4.25 7.93 9.74
N VAL A 189 4.11 8.51 10.93
CA VAL A 189 4.56 7.89 12.19
C VAL A 189 3.77 6.63 12.49
N SER A 190 2.44 6.68 12.36
CA SER A 190 1.59 5.51 12.58
C SER A 190 1.86 4.42 11.54
N GLY A 191 2.11 4.80 10.28
CA GLY A 191 2.49 3.89 9.22
C GLY A 191 3.83 3.19 9.49
N ALA A 192 4.84 3.93 9.98
CA ALA A 192 6.13 3.37 10.36
C ALA A 192 6.01 2.34 11.49
N ILE A 193 5.24 2.64 12.52
CA ILE A 193 5.02 1.72 13.65
C ILE A 193 4.21 0.50 13.19
N ALA A 194 3.15 0.70 12.39
CA ALA A 194 2.36 -0.39 11.81
C ALA A 194 3.23 -1.29 10.90
N ALA A 195 4.16 -0.72 10.15
CA ALA A 195 5.10 -1.47 9.33
C ALA A 195 6.00 -2.36 10.17
N ALA A 196 6.61 -1.80 11.23
CA ALA A 196 7.46 -2.56 12.14
C ALA A 196 6.70 -3.73 12.78
N LEU A 197 5.48 -3.48 13.27
CA LEU A 197 4.64 -4.49 13.92
C LEU A 197 4.13 -5.58 12.96
N THR A 198 3.91 -5.24 11.69
CA THR A 198 3.46 -6.22 10.68
C THR A 198 4.59 -6.92 9.95
N THR A 199 5.86 -6.54 10.17
CA THR A 199 7.00 -7.14 9.47
C THR A 199 7.16 -8.65 9.73
N PRO A 200 6.93 -9.18 10.96
CA PRO A 200 6.96 -10.62 11.20
C PRO A 200 5.97 -11.42 10.34
N LEU A 201 4.76 -10.87 10.13
CA LEU A 201 3.74 -11.49 9.30
C LEU A 201 4.16 -11.52 7.82
N ASP A 202 4.80 -10.45 7.35
CA ASP A 202 5.33 -10.39 5.99
C ASP A 202 6.49 -11.35 5.74
N VAL A 203 7.37 -11.53 6.72
CA VAL A 203 8.47 -12.51 6.64
C VAL A 203 7.90 -13.93 6.56
N LEU A 204 6.96 -14.27 7.44
CA LEU A 204 6.31 -15.59 7.46
C LEU A 204 5.62 -15.88 6.12
N LYS A 205 4.85 -14.92 5.63
CA LYS A 205 4.15 -15.02 4.35
C LYS A 205 5.11 -15.17 3.16
N THR A 206 6.17 -14.37 3.11
CA THR A 206 7.17 -14.47 2.02
C THR A 206 7.81 -15.86 2.02
N ARG A 207 8.16 -16.38 3.19
CA ARG A 207 8.72 -17.74 3.35
C ARG A 207 7.73 -18.82 2.94
N MET A 208 6.45 -18.67 3.27
CA MET A 208 5.38 -19.59 2.81
C MET A 208 5.21 -19.55 1.30
N MET A 209 5.28 -18.38 0.67
CA MET A 209 5.15 -18.24 -0.80
C MET A 209 6.34 -18.82 -1.57
N LEU A 210 7.53 -18.81 -0.97
CA LEU A 210 8.75 -19.36 -1.55
C LEU A 210 8.94 -20.86 -1.27
N ALA A 211 8.17 -21.44 -0.34
CA ALA A 211 8.23 -22.86 -0.04
C ALA A 211 7.72 -23.67 -1.25
N LYS A 212 8.50 -24.69 -1.66
CA LYS A 212 8.14 -25.60 -2.75
C LYS A 212 6.90 -26.43 -2.43
N GLU A 213 6.66 -26.68 -1.16
CA GLU A 213 5.52 -27.46 -0.66
C GLU A 213 4.65 -26.61 0.26
N LYS A 214 3.35 -26.95 0.33
CA LYS A 214 2.42 -26.29 1.25
C LYS A 214 2.78 -26.65 2.70
N VAL A 215 3.50 -25.76 3.36
CA VAL A 215 3.81 -25.87 4.79
C VAL A 215 2.80 -25.08 5.62
N SER A 216 2.42 -25.64 6.78
CA SER A 216 1.59 -24.94 7.74
C SER A 216 2.33 -23.73 8.33
N ALA A 217 1.61 -22.62 8.50
CA ALA A 217 2.16 -21.37 9.04
C ALA A 217 2.77 -21.58 10.44
N SER A 218 2.12 -22.38 11.30
CA SER A 218 2.60 -22.66 12.66
C SER A 218 3.92 -23.43 12.67
N TYR A 219 4.05 -24.42 11.78
CA TYR A 219 5.28 -25.19 11.61
C TYR A 219 6.43 -24.30 11.12
N LEU A 220 6.16 -23.45 10.12
CA LEU A 220 7.17 -22.54 9.58
C LEU A 220 7.59 -21.48 10.60
N LEU A 221 6.66 -20.98 11.41
CA LEU A 221 6.92 -20.03 12.48
C LEU A 221 7.82 -20.65 13.56
N GLY A 222 7.53 -21.87 13.99
CA GLY A 222 8.38 -22.63 14.91
C GLY A 222 9.76 -22.93 14.33
N LYS A 223 9.83 -23.25 13.03
CA LYS A 223 11.08 -23.49 12.30
C LYS A 223 11.96 -22.24 12.25
N ILE A 224 11.41 -21.10 11.83
CA ILE A 224 12.14 -19.82 11.78
C ILE A 224 12.64 -19.43 13.18
N TYR A 225 11.79 -19.59 14.20
CA TYR A 225 12.16 -19.28 15.58
C TYR A 225 13.32 -20.17 16.09
N ARG A 226 13.30 -21.48 15.81
CA ARG A 226 14.36 -22.41 16.22
C ARG A 226 15.66 -22.26 15.42
N GLU A 227 15.58 -22.03 14.12
CA GLU A 227 16.75 -22.05 13.23
C GLU A 227 17.43 -20.68 13.10
N GLU A 228 16.66 -19.59 13.10
CA GLU A 228 17.19 -18.24 12.84
C GLU A 228 16.94 -17.24 13.98
N GLY A 229 16.13 -17.62 14.99
CA GLY A 229 15.82 -16.79 16.16
C GLY A 229 14.86 -15.62 15.89
N MET A 230 14.56 -14.85 16.94
CA MET A 230 13.60 -13.73 16.86
C MET A 230 14.00 -12.61 15.89
N ARG A 231 15.31 -12.39 15.69
CA ARG A 231 15.81 -11.35 14.77
C ARG A 231 15.44 -11.63 13.32
N ALA A 232 15.21 -12.89 12.94
CA ALA A 232 14.80 -13.27 11.60
C ALA A 232 13.44 -12.69 11.18
N PHE A 233 12.52 -12.52 12.14
CA PHE A 233 11.19 -11.95 11.90
C PHE A 233 11.20 -10.44 11.64
N PHE A 234 12.28 -9.76 12.03
CA PHE A 234 12.46 -8.33 11.81
C PHE A 234 13.48 -8.03 10.70
N LYS A 235 13.99 -9.06 10.00
CA LYS A 235 14.83 -8.86 8.80
C LYS A 235 13.99 -8.14 7.74
N GLY A 236 14.37 -6.90 7.43
CA GLY A 236 13.66 -6.05 6.46
C GLY A 236 12.76 -4.97 7.08
N VAL A 237 12.68 -4.84 8.41
CA VAL A 237 11.98 -3.72 9.07
C VAL A 237 12.59 -2.39 8.65
N GLU A 238 13.91 -2.26 8.74
CA GLU A 238 14.63 -1.02 8.44
C GLU A 238 14.27 -0.47 7.05
N PRO A 239 14.45 -1.21 5.93
CA PRO A 239 14.09 -0.69 4.62
C PRO A 239 12.58 -0.41 4.47
N ARG A 240 11.70 -1.14 5.19
CA ARG A 240 10.26 -0.93 5.12
C ARG A 240 9.82 0.33 5.88
N VAL A 241 10.34 0.53 7.09
CA VAL A 241 10.10 1.72 7.91
C VAL A 241 10.66 2.94 7.22
N THR A 242 11.92 2.89 6.78
CA THR A 242 12.55 3.98 6.03
C THR A 242 11.75 4.34 4.78
N TRP A 243 11.25 3.35 4.03
CA TRP A 243 10.41 3.61 2.85
C TRP A 243 9.11 4.36 3.19
N ILE A 244 8.38 3.90 4.21
CA ILE A 244 7.11 4.51 4.62
C ILE A 244 7.34 5.90 5.23
N SER A 245 8.43 6.08 5.97
CA SER A 245 8.82 7.38 6.51
C SER A 245 9.22 8.36 5.40
N ILE A 246 10.04 7.94 4.43
CA ILE A 246 10.43 8.79 3.28
C ILE A 246 9.21 9.11 2.43
N GLY A 247 8.36 8.14 2.11
CA GLY A 247 7.14 8.38 1.35
C GLY A 247 6.19 9.34 2.06
N GLY A 248 6.04 9.22 3.38
CA GLY A 248 5.32 10.19 4.19
C GLY A 248 5.94 11.59 4.16
N ALA A 249 7.26 11.70 4.25
CA ALA A 249 7.97 12.99 4.19
C ALA A 249 7.87 13.66 2.81
N VAL A 250 7.99 12.89 1.72
CA VAL A 250 7.83 13.39 0.35
C VAL A 250 6.39 13.81 0.08
N PHE A 251 5.41 13.03 0.56
CA PHE A 251 3.99 13.39 0.51
C PHE A 251 3.74 14.73 1.23
N LEU A 252 4.26 14.86 2.44
CA LEU A 252 4.15 16.05 3.27
C LEU A 252 4.79 17.28 2.62
N GLY A 253 6.01 17.14 2.09
CA GLY A 253 6.71 18.21 1.39
C GLY A 253 5.97 18.66 0.13
N SER A 254 5.46 17.70 -0.65
CA SER A 254 4.70 17.97 -1.88
C SER A 254 3.35 18.64 -1.57
N TYR A 255 2.66 18.18 -0.52
CA TYR A 255 1.42 18.79 -0.05
C TYR A 255 1.64 20.23 0.44
N GLN A 256 2.71 20.49 1.20
CA GLN A 256 3.03 21.84 1.66
C GLN A 256 3.33 22.78 0.49
N TRP A 257 4.13 22.32 -0.48
CA TRP A 257 4.44 23.10 -1.67
C TRP A 257 3.17 23.42 -2.48
N ALA A 258 2.33 22.42 -2.73
CA ALA A 258 1.08 22.60 -3.46
C ALA A 258 0.09 23.50 -2.71
N SER A 259 -0.02 23.36 -1.38
CA SER A 259 -0.87 24.22 -0.56
C SER A 259 -0.38 25.67 -0.55
N ASN A 260 0.93 25.90 -0.53
CA ASN A 260 1.51 27.25 -0.60
C ASN A 260 1.35 27.87 -1.99
N ALA A 261 1.49 27.07 -3.05
CA ALA A 261 1.31 27.53 -4.43
C ALA A 261 -0.15 27.83 -4.78
N LEU A 262 -1.10 27.06 -4.25
CA LEU A 262 -2.54 27.22 -4.50
C LEU A 262 -3.24 28.17 -3.51
N GLY A 263 -2.68 28.35 -2.31
CA GLY A 263 -3.14 29.32 -1.31
C GLY A 263 -2.44 30.68 -1.41
N GLY A 264 -1.57 30.88 -2.42
CA GLY A 264 -0.88 32.14 -2.71
C GLY A 264 -1.72 33.15 -3.51
N VAL A 265 -3.04 33.00 -3.54
CA VAL A 265 -3.96 34.08 -3.93
C VAL A 265 -4.81 34.34 -2.69
N ASN A 266 -4.54 35.49 -2.07
CA ASN A 266 -5.15 35.98 -0.82
C ASN A 266 -6.64 35.72 -0.69
#